data_AF-A0A2N9N2P8-F1
#
_entry.id   AF-A0A2N9N2P8-F1
#
_cell.length_a   1.000
_cell.length_b   1.000
_cell.length_c   1.000
_cell.angle_alpha   90.00
_cell.angle_beta   90.00
_cell.angle_gamma   90.00
#
_symmetry.space_group_name_H-M   'P 1'
#
loop_
_entity.id
_entity.type
_entity.pdbx_description
1 polymer ?
#
loop_
_entity_poly.entity_id
_entity_poly.type
_entity_poly.pdbx_seq_one_letter_code
_entity_poly.pdbx_strand_id
1 'polypeptide(L)'
;METLWFCLVAAMIAVYVILDGFDLGAGIVHLVVARTDAERRAVLASIGPVWDGNEVWLLAGGGTLYFAFPALYASSFSGFYLPLMMVLWLLILRGIAIEFRNHVRSLVWQPLWDAVFAGASALLAIFFGAALGNVVRGVPLNSAGEFFLPLWTNFAPGQDAGILDWYTVLIGVAALVALTVHGALWVALKTEGDGAARPPGGERRVVGAAGVGDGDHPLQLPPAAAPERELCRASVGLPVSARHDRGTDRHPIPHRPTGIPQFLSFPFRYADQRRLRPVPIRPAFEWRSGAVAQHP
;
A
#
# COMPACT_ATOMS: atom_id res chain seq x y z
N MET A 1 -9.16 -2.59 -33.25
CA MET A 1 -9.55 -2.00 -31.95
C MET A 1 -9.23 -2.92 -30.78
N GLU A 2 -9.45 -4.23 -30.91
CA GLU A 2 -9.13 -5.20 -29.84
C GLU A 2 -7.67 -5.14 -29.36
N THR A 3 -6.70 -5.01 -30.26
CA THR A 3 -5.28 -4.85 -29.91
C THR A 3 -5.02 -3.63 -29.01
N LEU A 4 -5.72 -2.51 -29.26
CA LEU A 4 -5.58 -1.31 -28.42
C LEU A 4 -6.08 -1.60 -27.01
N TRP A 5 -7.26 -2.21 -26.87
CA TRP A 5 -7.82 -2.60 -25.57
C TRP A 5 -6.95 -3.60 -24.83
N PHE A 6 -6.40 -4.58 -25.55
CA PHE A 6 -5.44 -5.51 -24.99
C PHE A 6 -4.19 -4.79 -24.44
N CYS A 7 -3.60 -3.89 -25.23
CA CYS A 7 -2.45 -3.08 -24.79
C CYS A 7 -2.79 -2.21 -23.58
N LEU A 8 -4.00 -1.64 -23.50
CA LEU A 8 -4.44 -0.86 -22.36
C LEU A 8 -4.55 -1.71 -21.10
N VAL A 9 -5.22 -2.87 -21.16
CA VAL A 9 -5.33 -3.79 -20.03
C VAL A 9 -3.95 -4.27 -19.57
N ALA A 10 -3.09 -4.66 -20.52
CA ALA A 10 -1.73 -5.09 -20.21
C ALA A 10 -0.91 -3.96 -19.54
N ALA A 11 -1.03 -2.72 -20.04
CA ALA A 11 -0.37 -1.57 -19.45
C ALA A 11 -0.88 -1.28 -18.03
N MET A 12 -2.20 -1.36 -17.79
CA MET A 12 -2.79 -1.14 -16.46
C MET A 12 -2.31 -2.18 -15.45
N ILE A 13 -2.28 -3.47 -15.84
CA ILE A 13 -1.74 -4.54 -14.99
C ILE A 13 -0.25 -4.33 -14.74
N ALA A 14 0.52 -3.94 -15.76
CA ALA A 14 1.95 -3.67 -15.60
C ALA A 14 2.21 -2.49 -14.64
N VAL A 15 1.45 -1.40 -14.78
CA VAL A 15 1.51 -0.26 -13.86
C VAL A 15 1.14 -0.68 -12.44
N TYR A 16 0.09 -1.49 -12.27
CA TYR A 16 -0.26 -2.06 -10.96
C TYR A 16 0.92 -2.85 -10.35
N VAL A 17 1.54 -3.75 -11.11
CA VAL A 17 2.69 -4.54 -10.64
C VAL A 17 3.88 -3.66 -10.26
N ILE A 18 4.12 -2.55 -10.97
CA ILE A 18 5.20 -1.62 -10.65
C ILE A 18 4.89 -0.82 -9.38
N LEU A 19 3.65 -0.30 -9.28
CA LEU A 19 3.23 0.57 -8.19
C LEU A 19 2.93 -0.21 -6.91
N ASP A 20 2.00 -1.15 -6.93
CA ASP A 20 1.69 -1.97 -5.76
C ASP A 20 2.80 -2.98 -5.46
N GLY A 21 3.67 -3.28 -6.43
CA GLY A 21 4.80 -4.18 -6.20
C GLY A 21 5.77 -3.69 -5.12
N PHE A 22 6.01 -2.38 -4.99
CA PHE A 22 6.87 -1.88 -3.93
C PHE A 22 6.14 -1.87 -2.58
N ASP A 23 4.81 -1.70 -2.56
CA ASP A 23 4.00 -1.79 -1.34
C ASP A 23 3.99 -3.22 -0.81
N LEU A 24 3.75 -4.21 -1.68
CA LEU A 24 3.84 -5.63 -1.34
C LEU A 24 5.24 -5.98 -0.85
N GLY A 25 6.27 -5.52 -1.57
CA GLY A 25 7.66 -5.71 -1.17
C GLY A 25 7.99 -5.11 0.20
N ALA A 26 7.56 -3.87 0.45
CA ALA A 26 7.72 -3.18 1.73
C ALA A 26 7.03 -3.95 2.87
N GLY A 27 5.87 -4.53 2.60
CA GLY A 27 5.16 -5.42 3.53
C GLY A 27 5.93 -6.71 3.83
N ILE A 28 6.50 -7.36 2.83
CA ILE A 28 7.29 -8.58 3.01
C ILE A 28 8.53 -8.32 3.87
N VAL A 29 9.26 -7.23 3.60
CA VAL A 29 10.47 -6.89 4.37
C VAL A 29 10.17 -6.30 5.74
N HIS A 30 8.92 -5.89 6.01
CA HIS A 30 8.50 -5.19 7.22
C HIS A 30 8.99 -5.86 8.51
N LEU A 31 8.84 -7.18 8.62
CA LEU A 31 9.28 -7.93 9.81
C LEU A 31 10.77 -8.30 9.82
N VAL A 32 11.41 -8.32 8.65
CA VAL A 32 12.81 -8.76 8.50
C VAL A 32 13.78 -7.59 8.71
N VAL A 33 13.44 -6.42 8.17
CA VAL A 33 14.29 -5.23 8.16
C VAL A 33 14.03 -4.37 9.40
N ALA A 34 12.78 -4.20 9.85
CA ALA A 34 12.45 -3.33 10.96
C ALA A 34 12.39 -4.10 12.30
N ARG A 35 13.45 -3.94 13.10
CA ARG A 35 13.59 -4.60 14.40
C ARG A 35 12.92 -3.80 15.52
N THR A 36 12.86 -2.49 15.37
CA THR A 36 12.23 -1.58 16.33
C THR A 36 10.85 -1.12 15.82
N ASP A 37 9.96 -0.76 16.75
CA ASP A 37 8.66 -0.21 16.37
C ASP A 37 8.78 1.14 15.64
N ALA A 38 9.83 1.92 15.91
CA ALA A 38 10.12 3.14 15.17
C ALA A 38 10.45 2.86 13.69
N GLU A 39 11.31 1.87 13.42
CA GLU A 39 11.63 1.43 12.06
C GLU A 39 10.38 0.89 11.34
N ARG A 40 9.51 0.14 12.04
CA ARG A 40 8.27 -0.41 11.47
C ARG A 40 7.29 0.70 11.08
N ARG A 41 7.17 1.72 11.92
CA ARG A 41 6.36 2.91 11.61
C ARG A 41 6.93 3.68 10.41
N ALA A 42 8.25 3.77 10.28
CA ALA A 42 8.87 4.44 9.14
C ALA A 42 8.56 3.73 7.81
N VAL A 43 8.64 2.39 7.79
CA VAL A 43 8.23 1.59 6.61
C VAL A 43 6.77 1.87 6.25
N LEU A 44 5.85 1.80 7.22
CA LEU A 44 4.42 2.05 6.98
C LEU A 44 4.13 3.50 6.56
N ALA A 45 4.84 4.47 7.13
CA ALA A 45 4.69 5.88 6.75
C ALA A 45 5.16 6.14 5.31
N SER A 46 6.12 5.36 4.80
CA SER A 46 6.61 5.49 3.42
C SER A 46 5.59 5.08 2.36
N ILE A 47 4.70 4.14 2.68
CA ILE A 47 3.67 3.59 1.77
C ILE A 47 2.28 4.17 2.03
N GLY A 48 2.00 4.61 3.26
CA GLY A 48 0.69 5.10 3.71
C GLY A 48 0.00 6.12 2.78
N PRO A 49 0.72 7.10 2.20
CA PRO A 49 0.11 8.08 1.30
C PRO A 49 -0.26 7.57 -0.10
N VAL A 50 0.28 6.42 -0.54
CA VAL A 50 0.21 5.98 -1.94
C VAL A 50 -0.48 4.64 -2.16
N TRP A 51 -0.50 3.75 -1.16
CA TRP A 51 -0.98 2.37 -1.33
C TRP A 51 -2.44 2.27 -1.80
N ASP A 52 -3.34 3.10 -1.26
CA ASP A 52 -4.76 3.09 -1.64
C ASP A 52 -4.95 3.55 -3.09
N GLY A 53 -4.12 4.48 -3.56
CA GLY A 53 -4.08 4.91 -4.95
C GLY A 53 -3.54 3.83 -5.89
N ASN A 54 -2.60 3.01 -5.43
CA ASN A 54 -2.02 1.93 -6.22
C ASN A 54 -3.05 0.84 -6.51
N GLU A 55 -3.92 0.52 -5.55
CA GLU A 55 -5.01 -0.46 -5.71
C GLU A 55 -6.05 -0.07 -6.76
N VAL A 56 -6.22 1.23 -7.04
CA VAL A 56 -7.13 1.69 -8.10
C VAL A 56 -6.73 1.14 -9.47
N TRP A 57 -5.44 0.90 -9.71
CA TRP A 57 -4.98 0.33 -10.98
C TRP A 57 -5.47 -1.11 -11.20
N LEU A 58 -5.54 -1.91 -10.12
CA LEU A 58 -6.09 -3.26 -10.19
C LEU A 58 -7.59 -3.23 -10.48
N LEU A 59 -8.33 -2.38 -9.77
CA LEU A 59 -9.78 -2.21 -9.96
C LEU A 59 -10.11 -1.71 -11.36
N ALA A 60 -9.38 -0.71 -11.84
CA ALA A 60 -9.57 -0.15 -13.17
C ALA A 60 -9.18 -1.16 -14.26
N GLY A 61 -8.13 -1.96 -14.04
CA GLY A 61 -7.75 -3.05 -14.94
C GLY A 61 -8.84 -4.12 -15.04
N GLY A 62 -9.41 -4.55 -13.91
CA GLY A 62 -10.53 -5.48 -13.86
C GLY A 62 -11.80 -4.93 -14.53
N GLY A 63 -12.14 -3.66 -14.30
CA GLY A 63 -13.28 -3.00 -14.95
C GLY A 63 -13.09 -2.85 -16.47
N THR A 64 -11.88 -2.53 -16.90
CA THR A 64 -11.53 -2.46 -18.33
C THR A 64 -11.59 -3.83 -18.98
N LEU A 65 -11.14 -4.88 -18.29
CA LEU A 65 -11.24 -6.26 -18.75
C LEU A 65 -12.70 -6.69 -18.94
N TYR A 66 -13.57 -6.35 -18.00
CA TYR A 66 -15.02 -6.60 -18.11
C TYR A 66 -15.64 -5.90 -19.33
N PHE A 67 -15.29 -4.63 -19.57
CA PHE A 67 -15.83 -3.85 -20.68
C PHE A 67 -15.30 -4.32 -22.04
N ALA A 68 -14.00 -4.55 -22.16
CA ALA A 68 -13.36 -4.85 -23.44
C ALA A 68 -13.39 -6.34 -23.80
N PHE A 69 -13.30 -7.23 -22.81
CA PHE A 69 -13.20 -8.68 -23.00
C PHE A 69 -14.10 -9.44 -22.00
N PRO A 70 -15.44 -9.34 -22.11
CA PRO A 70 -16.36 -9.91 -21.14
C PRO A 70 -16.26 -11.43 -21.00
N ALA A 71 -15.99 -12.15 -22.09
CA ALA A 71 -15.80 -13.61 -22.04
C ALA A 71 -14.53 -14.00 -21.26
N LEU A 72 -13.43 -13.28 -21.48
CA LEU A 72 -12.18 -13.47 -20.73
C LEU A 72 -12.37 -13.16 -19.25
N TYR A 73 -13.09 -12.07 -18.93
CA TYR A 73 -13.44 -11.73 -17.56
C TYR A 73 -14.27 -12.86 -16.91
N ALA A 74 -15.37 -13.28 -17.54
CA ALA A 74 -16.26 -14.28 -17.00
C ALA A 74 -15.53 -15.62 -16.75
N SER A 75 -14.79 -16.11 -17.75
CA SER A 75 -14.06 -17.37 -17.62
C SER A 75 -12.92 -17.29 -16.62
N SER A 76 -12.19 -16.17 -16.53
CA SER A 76 -11.08 -16.04 -15.57
C SER A 76 -11.58 -15.99 -14.14
N PHE A 77 -12.66 -15.24 -13.88
CA PHE A 77 -13.22 -15.09 -12.54
C PHE A 77 -13.95 -16.35 -12.06
N SER A 78 -14.59 -17.10 -12.95
CA SER A 78 -15.19 -18.39 -12.60
C SER A 78 -14.14 -19.49 -12.44
N GLY A 79 -13.17 -19.57 -13.35
CA GLY A 79 -12.16 -20.63 -13.35
C GLY A 79 -11.12 -20.49 -12.25
N PHE A 80 -10.77 -19.24 -11.88
CA PHE A 80 -9.90 -18.92 -10.75
C PHE A 80 -10.71 -18.45 -9.53
N TYR A 81 -11.92 -18.97 -9.32
CA TYR A 81 -12.79 -18.51 -8.23
C TYR A 81 -12.12 -18.53 -6.84
N LEU A 82 -11.62 -19.70 -6.40
CA LEU A 82 -10.98 -19.82 -5.09
C LEU A 82 -9.74 -18.92 -4.90
N PRO A 83 -8.73 -18.91 -5.80
CA PRO A 83 -7.56 -18.06 -5.61
C PRO A 83 -7.92 -16.57 -5.68
N LEU A 84 -8.88 -16.14 -6.52
CA LEU A 84 -9.32 -14.75 -6.54
C LEU A 84 -10.04 -14.34 -5.25
N MET A 85 -10.83 -15.24 -4.65
CA MET A 85 -11.38 -15.00 -3.31
C MET A 85 -10.29 -14.87 -2.25
N MET A 86 -9.22 -15.67 -2.33
CA MET A 86 -8.08 -15.52 -1.43
C MET A 86 -7.36 -14.18 -1.64
N VAL A 87 -7.07 -13.79 -2.87
CA VAL A 87 -6.48 -12.48 -3.19
C VAL A 87 -7.33 -11.35 -2.62
N LEU A 88 -8.65 -11.39 -2.81
CA LEU A 88 -9.57 -10.40 -2.26
C LEU A 88 -9.45 -10.30 -0.72
N TRP A 89 -9.48 -11.43 -0.01
CA TRP A 89 -9.32 -11.43 1.44
C TRP A 89 -7.95 -10.91 1.89
N LEU A 90 -6.88 -11.25 1.16
CA LEU A 90 -5.52 -10.78 1.48
C LEU A 90 -5.39 -9.26 1.25
N LEU A 91 -5.98 -8.72 0.18
CA LEU A 91 -6.02 -7.27 -0.07
C LEU A 91 -6.77 -6.53 1.06
N ILE A 92 -7.91 -7.08 1.50
CA ILE A 92 -8.67 -6.52 2.63
C ILE A 92 -7.82 -6.56 3.91
N LEU A 93 -7.22 -7.70 4.23
CA LEU A 93 -6.38 -7.85 5.43
C LEU A 93 -5.18 -6.89 5.40
N ARG A 94 -4.57 -6.68 4.24
CA ARG A 94 -3.46 -5.73 4.05
C ARG A 94 -3.90 -4.30 4.37
N GLY A 95 -5.01 -3.85 3.77
CA GLY A 95 -5.55 -2.50 4.01
C GLY A 95 -5.93 -2.27 5.47
N ILE A 96 -6.62 -3.23 6.09
CA ILE A 96 -6.98 -3.15 7.51
C ILE A 96 -5.73 -3.13 8.39
N ALA A 97 -4.71 -3.93 8.08
CA ALA A 97 -3.49 -3.97 8.88
C ALA A 97 -2.75 -2.62 8.90
N ILE A 98 -2.68 -1.92 7.76
CA ILE A 98 -2.04 -0.59 7.68
C ILE A 98 -2.82 0.43 8.54
N GLU A 99 -4.14 0.47 8.39
CA GLU A 99 -4.99 1.46 9.08
C GLU A 99 -5.12 1.16 10.58
N PHE A 100 -5.40 -0.09 10.95
CA PHE A 100 -5.77 -0.46 12.32
C PHE A 100 -4.58 -0.59 13.26
N ARG A 101 -3.37 -0.78 12.75
CA ARG A 101 -2.16 -0.92 13.58
C ARG A 101 -2.01 0.20 14.61
N ASN A 102 -2.25 1.45 14.21
CA ASN A 102 -2.02 2.62 15.06
C ASN A 102 -3.20 2.99 15.97
N HIS A 103 -4.34 2.31 15.84
CA HIS A 103 -5.54 2.61 16.63
C HIS A 103 -5.41 2.20 18.10
N VAL A 104 -4.74 1.08 18.40
CA VAL A 104 -4.60 0.57 19.77
C VAL A 104 -3.12 0.38 20.11
N ARG A 105 -2.68 1.04 21.19
CA ARG A 105 -1.33 0.85 21.75
C ARG A 105 -1.33 -0.35 22.69
N SER A 106 -1.07 -1.53 22.15
CA SER A 106 -0.96 -2.78 22.92
C SER A 106 0.21 -3.62 22.39
N LEU A 107 0.89 -4.31 23.30
CA LEU A 107 2.00 -5.22 23.02
C LEU A 107 1.58 -6.45 22.20
N VAL A 108 0.28 -6.72 22.10
CA VAL A 108 -0.27 -7.82 21.28
C VAL A 108 -0.86 -7.29 19.97
N TRP A 109 -1.48 -6.11 20.00
CA TRP A 109 -2.17 -5.53 18.84
C TRP A 109 -1.22 -5.17 17.70
N GLN A 110 -0.14 -4.45 18.00
CA GLN A 110 0.79 -3.99 16.95
C GLN A 110 1.52 -5.16 16.28
N PRO A 111 2.09 -6.15 17.01
CA PRO A 111 2.74 -7.28 16.37
C PRO A 111 1.78 -8.16 15.57
N LEU A 112 0.52 -8.27 15.98
CA LEU A 112 -0.51 -8.99 15.23
C LEU A 112 -0.69 -8.35 13.85
N TRP A 113 -0.92 -7.04 13.78
CA TRP A 113 -1.11 -6.34 12.51
C TRP A 113 0.18 -6.27 11.69
N ASP A 114 1.36 -6.17 12.32
CA ASP A 114 2.64 -6.29 11.63
C ASP A 114 2.78 -7.66 10.93
N ALA A 115 2.35 -8.75 11.58
CA ALA A 115 2.38 -10.10 11.03
C ALA A 115 1.32 -10.32 9.95
N VAL A 116 0.10 -9.79 10.13
CA VAL A 116 -0.95 -9.82 9.10
C VAL A 116 -0.49 -9.05 7.86
N PHE A 117 0.09 -7.87 8.02
CA PHE A 117 0.58 -7.06 6.91
C PHE A 117 1.68 -7.78 6.12
N ALA A 118 2.69 -8.34 6.80
CA ALA A 118 3.76 -9.08 6.14
C ALA A 118 3.28 -10.38 5.50
N GLY A 119 2.43 -11.15 6.19
CA GLY A 119 1.88 -12.40 5.69
C GLY A 119 0.94 -12.19 4.49
N ALA A 120 0.07 -11.18 4.55
CA ALA A 120 -0.83 -10.85 3.45
C ALA A 120 -0.05 -10.43 2.20
N SER A 121 0.97 -9.58 2.36
CA SER A 121 1.80 -9.10 1.26
C SER A 121 2.61 -10.22 0.61
N ALA A 122 3.20 -11.12 1.41
CA ALA A 122 3.93 -12.27 0.90
C ALA A 122 3.03 -13.25 0.13
N LEU A 123 1.85 -13.55 0.69
CA LEU A 123 0.89 -14.43 0.03
C LEU A 123 0.35 -13.82 -1.27
N LEU A 124 0.05 -12.51 -1.30
CA LEU A 124 -0.36 -11.80 -2.51
C LEU A 124 0.68 -11.94 -3.63
N ALA A 125 1.96 -11.73 -3.32
CA ALA A 125 3.04 -11.89 -4.29
C ALA A 125 3.07 -13.31 -4.88
N ILE A 126 2.88 -14.35 -4.04
CA ILE A 126 2.82 -15.74 -4.48
C ILE A 126 1.59 -15.99 -5.36
N PHE A 127 0.41 -15.52 -4.95
CA PHE A 127 -0.83 -15.72 -5.71
C PHE A 127 -0.81 -15.01 -7.06
N PHE A 128 -0.29 -13.78 -7.14
CA PHE A 128 -0.13 -13.09 -8.41
C PHE A 128 0.89 -13.78 -9.31
N GLY A 129 2.02 -14.24 -8.77
CA GLY A 129 2.99 -15.04 -9.53
C GLY A 129 2.40 -16.37 -10.02
N ALA A 130 1.65 -17.08 -9.18
CA ALA A 130 0.97 -18.31 -9.56
C ALA A 130 -0.11 -18.07 -10.63
N ALA A 131 -0.85 -16.97 -10.55
CA ALA A 131 -1.82 -16.57 -11.57
C ALA A 131 -1.13 -16.32 -12.91
N LEU A 132 -0.03 -15.55 -12.93
CA LEU A 132 0.78 -15.34 -14.13
C LEU A 132 1.32 -16.66 -14.68
N GLY A 133 1.81 -17.55 -13.82
CA GLY A 133 2.28 -18.87 -14.21
C GLY A 133 1.20 -19.71 -14.90
N ASN A 134 -0.03 -19.70 -14.37
CA ASN A 134 -1.16 -20.39 -15.00
C ASN A 134 -1.51 -19.78 -16.37
N VAL A 135 -1.48 -18.46 -16.52
CA VAL A 135 -1.72 -17.80 -17.80
C VAL A 135 -0.65 -18.18 -18.82
N VAL A 136 0.63 -18.19 -18.42
CA VAL A 136 1.75 -18.57 -19.29
C VAL A 136 1.69 -20.04 -19.71
N ARG A 137 1.32 -20.93 -18.78
CA ARG A 137 1.11 -22.36 -19.09
C ARG A 137 -0.10 -22.59 -19.98
N GLY A 138 -1.09 -21.71 -19.91
CA GLY A 138 -2.41 -21.91 -20.49
C GLY A 138 -3.35 -22.67 -19.54
N VAL A 139 -4.64 -22.47 -19.76
CA VAL A 139 -5.73 -23.06 -18.97
C VAL A 139 -6.58 -23.99 -19.85
N PRO A 140 -7.13 -25.09 -19.31
CA PRO A 140 -7.92 -26.05 -20.08
C PRO A 140 -9.33 -25.51 -20.34
N LEU A 141 -9.50 -24.79 -21.46
CA LEU A 141 -10.80 -24.26 -21.89
C LEU A 141 -11.67 -25.37 -22.48
N ASN A 142 -12.94 -25.40 -22.08
CA ASN A 142 -13.96 -26.27 -22.66
C ASN A 142 -14.51 -25.67 -23.97
N SER A 143 -15.46 -26.37 -24.61
CA SER A 143 -16.09 -25.92 -25.87
C SER A 143 -16.89 -24.62 -25.75
N ALA A 144 -17.28 -24.23 -24.54
CA ALA A 144 -17.94 -22.95 -24.25
C ALA A 144 -16.95 -21.83 -23.93
N GLY A 145 -15.64 -22.09 -23.94
CA GLY A 145 -14.61 -21.11 -23.58
C GLY A 145 -14.51 -20.85 -22.07
N GLU A 146 -14.95 -21.80 -21.25
CA GLU A 146 -14.89 -21.73 -19.79
C GLU A 146 -13.92 -22.78 -19.25
N PHE A 147 -13.39 -22.57 -18.05
CA PHE A 147 -12.57 -23.56 -17.36
C PHE A 147 -12.86 -23.53 -15.86
N PHE A 148 -12.45 -24.60 -15.17
CA PHE A 148 -12.39 -24.64 -13.72
C PHE A 148 -11.12 -25.38 -13.31
N LEU A 149 -10.34 -24.78 -12.42
CA LEU A 149 -9.17 -25.41 -11.85
C LEU A 149 -9.34 -25.50 -10.32
N PRO A 150 -9.12 -26.68 -9.71
CA PRO A 150 -9.04 -26.78 -8.25
C PRO A 150 -7.81 -26.02 -7.75
N LEU A 151 -7.86 -25.55 -6.50
CA LEU A 151 -6.76 -24.75 -5.94
C LEU A 151 -5.43 -25.53 -5.93
N TRP A 152 -5.47 -26.80 -5.55
CA TRP A 152 -4.36 -27.74 -5.66
C TRP A 152 -4.91 -29.13 -5.98
N THR A 153 -4.05 -30.01 -6.49
CA THR A 153 -4.36 -31.43 -6.70
C THR A 153 -3.40 -32.29 -5.88
N ASN A 154 -2.47 -32.97 -6.52
CA ASN A 154 -1.48 -33.85 -5.89
C ASN A 154 -0.05 -33.26 -5.95
N PHE A 155 0.09 -32.01 -6.42
CA PHE A 155 1.38 -31.36 -6.71
C PHE A 155 2.30 -32.14 -7.66
N ALA A 156 1.81 -33.23 -8.26
CA ALA A 156 2.57 -34.03 -9.20
C ALA A 156 2.59 -33.33 -10.57
N PRO A 157 3.70 -33.39 -11.31
CA PRO A 157 3.72 -32.97 -12.71
C PRO A 157 2.74 -33.84 -13.51
N GLY A 158 1.78 -33.22 -14.21
CA GLY A 158 0.78 -33.96 -14.97
C GLY A 158 -0.23 -33.07 -15.68
N GLN A 159 -1.18 -33.69 -16.38
CA GLN A 159 -2.26 -33.00 -17.11
C GLN A 159 -3.34 -32.45 -16.16
N ASP A 160 -3.51 -33.05 -14.98
CA ASP A 160 -4.48 -32.65 -13.94
C ASP A 160 -3.85 -31.71 -12.89
N ALA A 161 -3.10 -30.72 -13.35
CA ALA A 161 -2.46 -29.76 -12.46
C ALA A 161 -3.49 -28.74 -11.93
N GLY A 162 -3.47 -28.51 -10.61
CA GLY A 162 -4.25 -27.43 -10.00
C GLY A 162 -3.68 -26.05 -10.33
N ILE A 163 -4.30 -25.03 -9.74
CA ILE A 163 -3.83 -23.63 -9.80
C ILE A 163 -2.46 -23.52 -9.14
N LEU A 164 -2.33 -24.12 -7.95
CA LEU A 164 -1.08 -24.27 -7.22
C LEU A 164 -0.53 -25.66 -7.50
N ASP A 165 0.57 -25.68 -8.26
CA ASP A 165 1.39 -26.86 -8.50
C ASP A 165 2.87 -26.48 -8.32
N TRP A 166 3.77 -27.43 -8.56
CA TRP A 166 5.21 -27.16 -8.42
C TRP A 166 5.68 -26.01 -9.34
N TYR A 167 5.16 -25.91 -10.56
CA TYR A 167 5.57 -24.92 -11.55
C TYR A 167 5.07 -23.51 -11.17
N THR A 168 3.80 -23.37 -10.82
CA THR A 168 3.20 -22.08 -10.44
C THR A 168 3.70 -21.62 -9.08
N VAL A 169 4.05 -22.54 -8.17
CA VAL A 169 4.74 -22.22 -6.92
C VAL A 169 6.14 -21.67 -7.18
N LEU A 170 6.92 -22.26 -8.11
CA LEU A 170 8.23 -21.71 -8.46
C LEU A 170 8.12 -20.29 -9.04
N ILE A 171 7.13 -20.04 -9.89
CA ILE A 171 6.87 -18.69 -10.41
C ILE A 171 6.40 -17.75 -9.29
N GLY A 172 5.55 -18.23 -8.38
CA GLY A 172 5.12 -17.49 -7.20
C GLY A 172 6.29 -17.10 -6.29
N VAL A 173 7.25 -18.00 -6.07
CA VAL A 173 8.48 -17.72 -5.32
C VAL A 173 9.37 -16.73 -6.06
N ALA A 174 9.51 -16.87 -7.39
CA ALA A 174 10.26 -15.89 -8.19
C ALA A 174 9.63 -14.50 -8.12
N ALA A 175 8.30 -14.40 -8.18
CA ALA A 175 7.56 -13.15 -8.01
C ALA A 175 7.74 -12.59 -6.59
N LEU A 176 7.67 -13.43 -5.56
CA LEU A 176 7.94 -13.05 -4.18
C LEU A 176 9.33 -12.42 -4.03
N VAL A 177 10.37 -13.06 -4.56
CA VAL A 177 11.74 -12.55 -4.52
C VAL A 177 11.83 -11.23 -5.27
N ALA A 178 11.31 -11.15 -6.50
CA ALA A 178 11.35 -9.94 -7.31
C ALA A 178 10.67 -8.74 -6.62
N LEU A 179 9.47 -8.94 -6.07
CA LEU A 179 8.75 -7.90 -5.35
C LEU A 179 9.41 -7.55 -4.01
N THR A 180 10.00 -8.52 -3.31
CA THR A 180 10.80 -8.26 -2.10
C THR A 180 11.97 -7.33 -2.40
N VAL A 181 12.70 -7.57 -3.49
CA VAL A 181 13.81 -6.70 -3.93
C VAL A 181 13.29 -5.30 -4.27
N HIS A 182 12.19 -5.22 -5.04
CA HIS A 182 11.58 -3.94 -5.43
C HIS A 182 11.17 -3.09 -4.22
N GLY A 183 10.51 -3.70 -3.23
CA GLY A 183 10.14 -3.01 -2.00
C GLY A 183 11.33 -2.68 -1.09
N ALA A 184 12.36 -3.54 -1.03
CA ALA A 184 13.57 -3.24 -0.29
C ALA A 184 14.29 -2.01 -0.85
N LEU A 185 14.36 -1.88 -2.19
CA LEU A 185 14.92 -0.71 -2.86
C LEU A 185 14.09 0.54 -2.56
N TRP A 186 12.76 0.45 -2.58
CA TRP A 186 11.88 1.56 -2.20
C TRP A 186 12.13 2.03 -0.76
N VAL A 187 12.18 1.10 0.20
CA VAL A 187 12.44 1.41 1.60
C VAL A 187 13.83 2.02 1.78
N ALA A 188 14.86 1.51 1.09
CA ALA A 188 16.21 2.10 1.12
C ALA A 188 16.19 3.55 0.62
N LEU A 189 15.57 3.81 -0.53
CA LEU A 189 15.45 5.16 -1.10
C LEU A 189 14.72 6.14 -0.17
N LYS A 190 13.67 5.68 0.51
CA LYS A 190 12.89 6.53 1.43
C LYS A 190 13.56 6.73 2.79
N THR A 191 14.40 5.81 3.23
CA THR A 191 15.09 5.90 4.52
C THR A 191 16.42 6.65 4.44
N GLU A 192 17.06 6.74 3.27
CA GLU A 192 18.25 7.57 3.05
C GLU A 192 17.92 9.06 2.90
N GLY A 193 16.74 9.40 2.36
CA GLY A 193 16.30 10.78 2.18
C GLY A 193 15.93 11.51 3.48
N ASP A 194 15.55 10.77 4.52
CA ASP A 194 15.25 11.30 5.85
C ASP A 194 16.45 11.09 6.77
N GLY A 195 17.33 12.10 6.86
CA GLY A 195 18.55 12.12 7.68
C GLY A 195 18.34 11.98 9.20
N ALA A 196 17.70 10.91 9.66
CA ALA A 196 17.63 10.51 11.05
C ALA A 196 18.84 9.62 11.37
N ALA A 197 19.84 10.24 12.01
CA ALA A 197 21.04 9.64 12.57
C ALA A 197 20.90 8.14 12.91
N ARG A 198 21.49 7.28 12.08
CA ARG A 198 21.59 5.84 12.31
C ARG A 198 22.97 5.51 12.92
N PRO A 199 23.05 4.72 14.00
CA PRO A 199 24.33 4.22 14.49
C PRO A 199 24.99 3.30 13.44
N PRO A 200 26.34 3.35 13.29
CA PRO A 200 27.06 2.63 12.24
C PRO A 200 27.03 1.12 12.55
N GLY A 201 26.46 0.31 11.65
CA GLY A 201 26.49 -1.15 11.80
C GLY A 201 25.41 -1.95 11.05
N GLY A 202 24.47 -1.30 10.37
CA GLY A 202 23.36 -1.98 9.66
C GLY A 202 23.61 -2.30 8.18
N GLU A 203 24.70 -1.81 7.59
CA GLU A 203 24.86 -1.67 6.13
C GLU A 203 24.91 -2.98 5.34
N ARG A 204 25.30 -4.12 5.92
CA ARG A 204 25.55 -5.34 5.11
C ARG A 204 24.38 -6.29 4.91
N ARG A 205 23.24 -6.13 5.61
CA ARG A 205 22.26 -7.23 5.69
C ARG A 205 21.01 -7.10 4.82
N VAL A 206 20.65 -5.89 4.39
CA VAL A 206 19.48 -5.68 3.53
C VAL A 206 19.83 -5.97 2.07
N VAL A 207 21.03 -5.57 1.63
CA VAL A 207 21.54 -5.86 0.28
C VAL A 207 22.00 -7.32 0.16
N GLY A 208 22.61 -7.90 1.20
CA GLY A 208 23.10 -9.28 1.17
C GLY A 208 22.02 -10.39 1.08
N ALA A 209 20.75 -10.06 1.34
CA ALA A 209 19.63 -11.01 1.19
C ALA A 209 19.05 -11.03 -0.24
N ALA A 210 19.30 -9.97 -1.03
CA ALA A 210 18.96 -9.87 -2.43
C ALA A 210 20.22 -10.16 -3.25
N GLY A 211 20.47 -11.44 -3.54
CA GLY A 211 21.72 -11.92 -4.15
C GLY A 211 22.16 -11.11 -5.38
N VAL A 212 23.09 -10.19 -5.16
CA VAL A 212 23.95 -9.59 -6.18
C VAL A 212 25.36 -9.86 -5.70
N GLY A 213 26.08 -10.70 -6.45
CA GLY A 213 27.45 -11.08 -6.15
C GLY A 213 28.32 -9.83 -6.08
N ASP A 214 29.02 -9.71 -4.94
CA ASP A 214 29.96 -8.65 -4.63
C ASP A 214 31.15 -8.74 -5.59
N GLY A 215 31.22 -7.82 -6.55
CA GLY A 215 32.42 -7.55 -7.34
C GLY A 215 33.06 -6.31 -6.76
N ASP A 216 34.06 -6.49 -5.90
CA ASP A 216 34.83 -5.43 -5.26
C ASP A 216 35.46 -4.48 -6.29
N HIS A 217 34.81 -3.36 -6.57
CA HIS A 217 35.45 -2.20 -7.18
C HIS A 217 34.97 -0.92 -6.46
N PRO A 218 35.81 -0.32 -5.59
CA PRO A 218 35.43 0.91 -4.91
C PRO A 218 35.45 2.07 -5.91
N LEU A 219 34.28 2.46 -6.41
CA LEU A 219 34.07 3.75 -7.05
C LEU A 219 34.16 4.84 -5.99
N GLN A 220 35.32 5.52 -5.95
CA GLN A 220 35.50 6.76 -5.19
C GLN A 220 34.58 7.85 -5.78
N LEU A 221 33.48 8.14 -5.09
CA LEU A 221 32.72 9.37 -5.29
C LEU A 221 33.48 10.54 -4.61
N PRO A 222 33.59 11.71 -5.26
CA PRO A 222 34.28 12.86 -4.68
C PRO A 222 33.54 13.36 -3.43
N PRO A 223 34.25 13.94 -2.44
CA PRO A 223 33.65 14.39 -1.20
C PRO A 223 32.60 15.48 -1.43
N ALA A 224 31.41 15.26 -0.90
CA ALA A 224 30.32 16.23 -0.89
C ALA A 224 30.77 17.53 -0.21
N ALA A 225 30.48 18.66 -0.86
CA ALA A 225 30.70 19.98 -0.31
C ALA A 225 29.92 20.15 1.01
N ALA A 226 30.58 20.76 1.99
CA ALA A 226 30.05 21.03 3.32
C ALA A 226 28.79 21.92 3.28
N PRO A 227 27.89 21.82 4.29
CA PRO A 227 26.61 22.51 4.27
C PRO A 227 26.75 24.03 4.48
N GLU A 228 26.18 24.81 3.56
CA GLU A 228 25.98 26.27 3.65
C GLU A 228 25.12 26.64 4.87
N ARG A 229 25.73 26.82 6.04
CA ARG A 229 25.06 27.39 7.23
C ARG A 229 25.75 28.62 7.83
N GLU A 230 26.69 29.25 7.13
CA GLU A 230 27.42 30.43 7.67
C GLU A 230 27.24 31.76 6.91
N LEU A 231 26.52 31.83 5.77
CA LEU A 231 26.44 33.09 5.01
C LEU A 231 25.34 34.08 5.45
N CYS A 232 24.37 33.70 6.29
CA CYS A 232 23.29 34.63 6.69
C CYS A 232 23.57 35.47 7.96
N ARG A 233 24.78 35.43 8.53
CA ARG A 233 25.12 36.18 9.76
C ARG A 233 26.06 37.37 9.57
N ALA A 234 26.43 37.69 8.33
CA ALA A 234 27.43 38.71 8.03
C ALA A 234 26.85 39.89 7.22
N SER A 235 25.69 40.45 7.59
CA SER A 235 25.21 41.68 6.97
C SER A 235 24.08 42.40 7.72
N VAL A 236 24.20 42.64 9.03
CA VAL A 236 23.55 43.79 9.68
C VAL A 236 24.43 44.24 10.85
N GLY A 237 25.23 45.28 10.63
CA GLY A 237 25.97 45.96 11.68
C GLY A 237 25.05 46.91 12.44
N LEU A 238 24.94 46.72 13.76
CA LEU A 238 24.52 47.77 14.70
C LEU A 238 25.34 47.65 15.99
N PRO A 239 25.84 48.76 16.56
CA PRO A 239 26.84 48.72 17.63
C PRO A 239 26.24 48.45 19.01
N VAL A 240 27.01 47.72 19.81
CA VAL A 240 26.81 47.49 21.24
C VAL A 240 27.21 48.75 22.02
N SER A 241 26.31 49.24 22.87
CA SER A 241 26.57 50.22 23.92
C SER A 241 26.19 49.65 25.29
N ALA A 242 26.98 49.99 26.30
CA ALA A 242 27.16 49.26 27.55
C ALA A 242 26.32 49.79 28.74
N ARG A 243 25.90 48.83 29.59
CA ARG A 243 25.96 48.79 31.08
C ARG A 243 25.52 50.02 31.93
N HIS A 244 24.43 49.85 32.69
CA HIS A 244 24.19 50.22 34.12
C HIS A 244 22.69 50.02 34.43
N ASP A 245 22.17 49.85 35.65
CA ASP A 245 22.52 49.28 36.96
C ASP A 245 21.18 49.25 37.73
N ARG A 246 21.04 48.32 38.69
CA ARG A 246 20.14 48.32 39.87
C ARG A 246 18.64 48.68 39.77
N GLY A 247 17.81 47.87 40.44
CA GLY A 247 16.51 48.35 40.96
C GLY A 247 15.48 47.27 41.25
N THR A 248 15.34 46.93 42.53
CA THR A 248 14.24 46.19 43.15
C THR A 248 12.87 46.80 42.84
N ASP A 249 11.84 45.98 42.63
CA ASP A 249 10.54 46.17 43.30
C ASP A 249 9.60 44.96 43.16
N ARG A 250 8.84 44.71 44.22
CA ARG A 250 7.92 43.60 44.43
C ARG A 250 6.46 44.01 44.11
N HIS A 251 5.68 42.99 43.71
CA HIS A 251 4.20 42.86 43.75
C HIS A 251 3.36 43.58 42.68
N PRO A 252 2.10 43.15 42.43
CA PRO A 252 1.49 41.80 42.55
C PRO A 252 0.76 41.34 41.25
N ILE A 253 0.38 40.06 41.23
CA ILE A 253 -0.44 39.40 40.19
C ILE A 253 -1.86 39.99 40.15
N PRO A 254 -2.42 40.28 38.96
CA PRO A 254 -3.87 40.33 38.76
C PRO A 254 -4.36 39.22 37.82
N HIS A 255 -5.54 38.69 38.14
CA HIS A 255 -6.27 37.66 37.43
C HIS A 255 -6.80 38.11 36.04
N ARG A 256 -7.02 37.11 35.16
CA ARG A 256 -7.50 37.15 33.76
C ARG A 256 -8.67 38.10 33.45
N PRO A 257 -8.82 38.48 32.17
CA PRO A 257 -9.84 37.80 31.36
C PRO A 257 -9.37 37.35 29.97
N THR A 258 -10.05 36.32 29.49
CA THR A 258 -10.17 35.84 28.11
C THR A 258 -10.11 36.92 27.03
N GLY A 259 -9.26 36.72 26.01
CA GLY A 259 -9.25 37.52 24.78
C GLY A 259 -8.22 36.99 23.78
N ILE A 260 -8.68 36.24 22.78
CA ILE A 260 -7.91 35.77 21.61
C ILE A 260 -7.80 36.91 20.59
N PRO A 261 -6.62 37.19 20.00
CA PRO A 261 -6.55 37.73 18.65
C PRO A 261 -6.38 36.60 17.64
N GLN A 262 -7.35 36.58 16.73
CA GLN A 262 -7.50 35.68 15.60
C GLN A 262 -6.41 35.92 14.56
N PHE A 263 -5.64 34.89 14.19
CA PHE A 263 -5.03 34.79 12.86
C PHE A 263 -4.76 33.32 12.53
N LEU A 264 -5.74 32.68 11.92
CA LEU A 264 -5.61 31.66 10.85
C LEU A 264 -7.00 31.08 10.56
N SER A 265 -7.67 31.72 9.62
CA SER A 265 -8.96 31.33 9.08
C SER A 265 -8.76 30.26 8.00
N PHE A 266 -9.13 29.01 8.28
CA PHE A 266 -9.60 28.03 7.30
C PHE A 266 -10.50 27.00 8.01
N PRO A 267 -11.83 27.08 7.93
CA PRO A 267 -12.71 26.12 8.59
C PRO A 267 -13.21 25.04 7.61
N PHE A 268 -12.75 23.79 7.81
CA PHE A 268 -13.53 22.61 7.44
C PHE A 268 -14.64 22.48 8.51
N ARG A 269 -15.88 22.85 8.16
CA ARG A 269 -17.02 22.76 9.11
C ARG A 269 -17.38 21.30 9.36
N TYR A 270 -17.15 20.86 10.59
CA TYR A 270 -17.84 19.73 11.18
C TYR A 270 -19.31 20.12 11.39
N ALA A 271 -20.24 19.47 10.67
CA ALA A 271 -21.66 19.73 10.82
C ALA A 271 -22.18 19.13 12.14
N ASP A 272 -22.75 19.99 12.98
CA ASP A 272 -23.44 19.68 14.23
C ASP A 272 -24.71 18.85 13.97
N GLN A 273 -24.70 17.59 14.39
CA GLN A 273 -25.78 16.60 14.18
C GLN A 273 -27.05 16.86 15.02
N ARG A 274 -27.16 17.96 15.78
CA ARG A 274 -28.32 18.21 16.66
C ARG A 274 -29.47 19.04 16.05
N ARG A 275 -29.50 19.24 14.73
CA ARG A 275 -30.59 19.98 14.05
C ARG A 275 -31.08 19.37 12.73
N LEU A 276 -31.25 18.05 12.65
CA LEU A 276 -32.00 17.45 11.55
C LEU A 276 -33.45 17.21 12.00
N ARG A 277 -34.39 17.99 11.45
CA ARG A 277 -35.81 17.66 11.51
C ARG A 277 -36.06 16.46 10.59
N PRO A 278 -36.88 15.48 10.97
CA PRO A 278 -37.19 14.35 10.11
C PRO A 278 -37.89 14.84 8.84
N VAL A 279 -37.29 14.57 7.68
CA VAL A 279 -37.93 14.73 6.38
C VAL A 279 -38.87 13.54 6.19
N PRO A 280 -40.18 13.74 5.94
CA PRO A 280 -41.09 12.63 5.68
C PRO A 280 -40.74 11.98 4.35
N ILE A 281 -40.40 10.68 4.41
CA ILE A 281 -40.19 9.83 3.23
C ILE A 281 -41.58 9.61 2.61
N ARG A 282 -41.84 10.19 1.44
CA ARG A 282 -42.97 9.79 0.60
C ARG A 282 -42.59 8.48 -0.11
N PRO A 283 -43.37 7.39 0.00
CA PRO A 283 -43.15 6.21 -0.82
C PRO A 283 -43.51 6.55 -2.27
N ALA A 284 -42.51 6.62 -3.14
CA ALA A 284 -42.69 6.69 -4.58
C ALA A 284 -42.42 5.30 -5.18
N PHE A 285 -43.36 4.37 -5.01
CA PHE A 285 -43.52 3.23 -5.93
C PHE A 285 -44.89 2.57 -5.68
N GLU A 286 -45.91 3.06 -6.39
CA GLU A 286 -47.23 2.46 -6.46
C GLU A 286 -47.15 1.26 -7.41
N TRP A 287 -47.07 0.05 -6.86
CA TRP A 287 -47.12 -1.19 -7.63
C TRP A 287 -48.56 -1.39 -8.12
N ARG A 288 -48.84 -0.94 -9.35
CA ARG A 288 -50.14 -1.12 -10.00
C ARG A 288 -50.31 -2.61 -10.30
N SER A 289 -51.11 -3.28 -9.45
CA SER A 289 -51.56 -4.66 -9.65
C SER A 289 -52.40 -4.74 -10.92
N GLY A 290 -51.76 -5.14 -12.02
CA GLY A 290 -52.43 -5.58 -13.23
C GLY A 290 -53.14 -6.90 -12.98
N ALA A 291 -54.46 -6.87 -13.12
CA ALA A 291 -55.38 -7.96 -12.89
C ALA A 291 -55.04 -9.22 -13.70
N VAL A 292 -54.94 -10.35 -13.00
CA VAL A 292 -55.22 -11.67 -13.57
C VAL A 292 -56.75 -11.79 -13.63
N ALA A 293 -57.32 -11.57 -14.80
CA ALA A 293 -58.70 -11.96 -15.10
C ALA A 293 -58.67 -13.33 -15.77
N GLN A 294 -59.16 -14.31 -15.03
CA GLN A 294 -59.55 -15.63 -15.51
C GLN A 294 -60.84 -15.54 -16.34
N HIS A 295 -61.07 -16.62 -17.11
CA HIS A 295 -62.32 -17.14 -17.69
C HIS A 295 -62.37 -17.11 -19.24
N PRO A 296 -63.08 -18.07 -19.85
CA PRO A 296 -63.01 -19.53 -19.68
C PRO A 296 -62.66 -20.27 -20.99
#